data_AF-A0A358U7F5-F1
#
_entry.id   AF-A0A358U7F5-F1
#
_cell.length_a   1.000
_cell.length_b   1.000
_cell.length_c   1.000
_cell.angle_alpha   90.00
_cell.angle_beta   90.00
_cell.angle_gamma   90.00
#
_symmetry.space_group_name_H-M   'P 1'
#
loop_
_entity.id
_entity.type
_entity.pdbx_description
1 polymer ?
#
loop_
_entity_poly.entity_id
_entity_poly.type
_entity_poly.pdbx_seq_one_letter_code
_entity_poly.pdbx_strand_id
1 'polypeptide(L)'
;MLTQEELDGLHPIINVQYNIVTKMTQKIEDIETAFSTNRDTAMEIISVQKMLDELLQDIELLSEEDILNAQLETESINSIYEKKRAEIKFYFEKIEFTTWDDYVVECYKYSLKNDINPFVPYEMFLSNIDLETINSEKYSKQFKWDKWDYIFVGLAGIVAALTDIFIVAIPKDMTSGVYKGQKGSPLTKWLQSLRLPDGLQSWLENVAKVPYDNTGGSTHRIDTIGHDPILGLIFGVIDIIRGTSTSLKDGIIVIEKVSVGTDPLEAVVKQFLHLCSDVCTKKGLPIPFASIFELLNVGSFKRPNGKTATISQLTKWMYYHGYDLRHFATMSITPASIEIILRMYIMIRHFVENDDIVFMVGGNPKYRSMLLSSHSIACAANVGKVYLRQGNPLAINYAEWLALIRYLIPSVKYWLFDRAELELKHLESINDDIWDQLLQNSDKLLKKSKFENMEPIILGEVTSCYRSARSEDMLASATWTR
;
A
#
# COMPACT_ATOMS: atom_id res chain seq x y z
N MET A 1 -9.27 63.19 -23.14
CA MET A 1 -7.90 63.01 -22.59
C MET A 1 -7.94 63.54 -21.17
N LEU A 2 -7.46 62.75 -20.21
CA LEU A 2 -7.37 63.17 -18.81
C LEU A 2 -6.53 64.45 -18.72
N THR A 3 -6.94 65.37 -17.85
CA THR A 3 -6.21 66.60 -17.55
C THR A 3 -4.92 66.27 -16.78
N GLN A 4 -3.95 67.18 -16.82
CA GLN A 4 -2.67 67.00 -16.12
C GLN A 4 -2.88 66.83 -14.60
N GLU A 5 -3.89 67.49 -14.04
CA GLU A 5 -4.30 67.38 -12.63
C GLU A 5 -4.88 65.99 -12.29
N GLU A 6 -5.67 65.40 -13.20
CA GLU A 6 -6.19 64.03 -13.06
C GLU A 6 -5.08 62.97 -13.22
N LEU A 7 -4.07 63.23 -14.06
CA LEU A 7 -2.87 62.39 -14.19
C LEU A 7 -1.99 62.44 -12.94
N ASP A 8 -1.82 63.62 -12.35
CA ASP A 8 -1.06 63.81 -11.11
C ASP A 8 -1.79 63.16 -9.91
N GLY A 9 -3.13 63.15 -9.92
CA GLY A 9 -3.96 62.43 -8.94
C GLY A 9 -3.97 60.91 -9.07
N LEU A 10 -3.66 60.37 -10.26
CA LEU A 10 -3.51 58.93 -10.50
C LEU A 10 -2.17 58.37 -10.00
N HIS A 11 -1.14 59.21 -9.91
CA HIS A 11 0.21 58.78 -9.56
C HIS A 11 0.33 58.17 -8.14
N PRO A 12 -0.33 58.70 -7.09
CA PRO A 12 -0.38 58.06 -5.77
C PRO A 12 -1.16 56.74 -5.79
N ILE A 13 -2.26 56.69 -6.56
CA ILE A 13 -3.13 55.51 -6.65
C ILE A 13 -2.38 54.35 -7.31
N ILE A 14 -1.67 54.62 -8.41
CA ILE A 14 -0.84 53.64 -9.10
C ILE A 14 0.32 53.17 -8.21
N ASN A 15 0.96 54.08 -7.47
CA ASN A 15 2.02 53.70 -6.52
C ASN A 15 1.51 52.83 -5.36
N VAL A 16 0.30 53.09 -4.87
CA VAL A 16 -0.33 52.25 -3.84
C VAL A 16 -0.69 50.88 -4.41
N GLN A 17 -1.29 50.82 -5.60
CA GLN A 17 -1.59 49.56 -6.29
C GLN A 17 -0.32 48.74 -6.56
N TYR A 18 0.75 49.39 -7.03
CA TYR A 18 2.04 48.75 -7.27
C TYR A 18 2.65 48.16 -5.99
N ASN A 19 2.60 48.90 -4.88
CA ASN A 19 3.08 48.39 -3.59
C ASN A 19 2.24 47.23 -3.06
N ILE A 20 0.92 47.24 -3.26
CA ILE A 20 0.03 46.13 -2.89
C ILE A 20 0.40 44.87 -3.69
N VAL A 21 0.53 45.00 -5.01
CA VAL A 21 0.90 43.88 -5.90
C VAL A 21 2.29 43.32 -5.56
N THR A 22 3.25 44.19 -5.27
CA THR A 22 4.61 43.78 -4.90
C THR A 22 4.64 43.00 -3.58
N LYS A 23 3.89 43.46 -2.57
CA LYS A 23 3.76 42.74 -1.29
C LYS A 23 3.03 41.40 -1.45
N MET A 24 1.98 41.34 -2.28
CA MET A 24 1.29 40.07 -2.59
C MET A 24 2.22 39.08 -3.28
N THR A 25 3.02 39.55 -4.25
CA THR A 25 3.97 38.69 -4.98
C THR A 25 5.03 38.13 -4.04
N GLN A 26 5.62 38.96 -3.17
CA GLN A 26 6.60 38.49 -2.19
C GLN A 26 6.01 37.47 -1.21
N LYS A 27 4.76 37.65 -0.79
CA LYS A 27 4.07 36.71 0.11
C LYS A 27 3.72 35.39 -0.57
N ILE A 28 3.36 35.41 -1.86
CA ILE A 28 3.16 34.19 -2.65
C ILE A 28 4.48 33.43 -2.78
N GLU A 29 5.60 34.12 -2.99
CA GLU A 29 6.92 33.52 -3.09
C GLU A 29 7.39 32.92 -1.74
N ASP A 30 7.11 33.59 -0.62
CA ASP A 30 7.31 33.06 0.73
C ASP A 30 6.47 31.78 0.97
N ILE A 31 5.23 31.76 0.47
CA ILE A 31 4.30 30.62 0.55
C ILE A 31 4.80 29.45 -0.31
N GLU A 32 5.21 29.68 -1.55
CA GLU A 32 5.80 28.66 -2.43
C GLU A 32 7.09 28.07 -1.81
N THR A 33 7.88 28.91 -1.15
CA THR A 33 9.08 28.48 -0.43
C THR A 33 8.74 27.60 0.79
N ALA A 34 7.67 27.95 1.54
CA ALA A 34 7.15 27.14 2.64
C ALA A 34 6.55 25.81 2.17
N PHE A 35 5.89 25.78 1.00
CA PHE A 35 5.35 24.54 0.42
C PHE A 35 6.45 23.64 -0.19
N SER A 36 7.49 24.22 -0.80
CA SER A 36 8.56 23.45 -1.44
C SER A 36 9.49 22.74 -0.45
N THR A 37 9.56 23.20 0.81
CA THR A 37 10.34 22.55 1.87
C THR A 37 9.64 21.33 2.47
N ASN A 38 8.35 21.11 2.18
CA ASN A 38 7.54 20.03 2.75
C ASN A 38 7.10 19.06 1.65
N ARG A 39 8.05 18.24 1.20
CA ARG A 39 7.91 17.33 0.05
C ARG A 39 6.84 16.23 0.23
N ASP A 40 6.47 15.95 1.47
CA ASP A 40 5.38 15.02 1.81
C ASP A 40 3.99 15.66 1.55
N THR A 41 3.85 16.98 1.76
CA THR A 41 2.59 17.71 1.57
C THR A 41 2.19 17.83 0.10
N ALA A 42 3.17 17.88 -0.82
CA ALA A 42 2.91 17.87 -2.26
C ALA A 42 2.30 16.54 -2.74
N MET A 43 2.66 15.41 -2.12
CA MET A 43 2.03 14.11 -2.41
C MET A 43 0.63 14.00 -1.77
N GLU A 44 0.43 14.59 -0.60
CA GLU A 44 -0.88 14.67 0.06
C GLU A 44 -1.87 15.50 -0.77
N ILE A 45 -1.44 16.64 -1.34
CA ILE A 45 -2.28 17.46 -2.23
C ILE A 45 -2.74 16.67 -3.47
N ILE A 46 -1.85 15.88 -4.10
CA ILE A 46 -2.23 15.02 -5.24
C ILE A 46 -3.26 13.96 -4.81
N SER A 47 -3.14 13.42 -3.59
CA SER A 47 -4.09 12.43 -3.06
C SER A 47 -5.45 13.05 -2.71
N VAL A 48 -5.46 14.26 -2.17
CA VAL A 48 -6.68 15.03 -1.87
C VAL A 48 -7.37 15.44 -3.16
N GLN A 49 -6.61 15.88 -4.16
CA GLN A 49 -7.15 16.25 -5.47
C GLN A 49 -7.76 15.04 -6.19
N LYS A 50 -7.16 13.86 -6.05
CA LYS A 50 -7.73 12.61 -6.55
C LYS A 50 -9.00 12.17 -5.78
N MET A 51 -9.02 12.29 -4.45
CA MET A 51 -10.23 12.03 -3.67
C MET A 51 -11.35 13.03 -3.99
N LEU A 52 -11.00 14.29 -4.28
CA LEU A 52 -11.93 15.32 -4.72
C LEU A 52 -12.48 14.99 -6.11
N ASP A 53 -11.64 14.54 -7.04
CA ASP A 53 -12.04 14.09 -8.38
C ASP A 53 -12.95 12.84 -8.30
N GLU A 54 -12.66 11.88 -7.40
CA GLU A 54 -13.50 10.70 -7.15
C GLU A 54 -14.86 11.09 -6.53
N LEU A 55 -14.88 12.02 -5.56
CA LEU A 55 -16.12 12.58 -4.99
C LEU A 55 -16.96 13.34 -6.03
N LEU A 56 -16.31 14.12 -6.90
CA LEU A 56 -16.97 14.85 -7.98
C LEU A 56 -17.53 13.90 -9.05
N GLN A 57 -16.92 12.73 -9.22
CA GLN A 57 -17.38 11.69 -10.14
C GLN A 57 -18.57 10.88 -9.57
N ASP A 58 -18.65 10.72 -8.24
CA ASP A 58 -19.82 10.14 -7.56
C ASP A 58 -21.02 11.11 -7.50
N ILE A 59 -20.77 12.43 -7.54
CA ILE A 59 -21.83 13.46 -7.62
C ILE A 59 -22.55 13.43 -8.98
N GLU A 60 -21.91 12.95 -10.06
CA GLU A 60 -22.54 12.79 -11.39
C GLU A 60 -23.49 11.58 -11.48
N LEU A 61 -23.54 10.70 -10.47
CA LEU A 61 -24.38 9.50 -10.44
C LEU A 61 -25.69 9.67 -9.65
N LEU A 62 -25.96 10.86 -9.09
CA LEU A 62 -27.24 11.14 -8.43
C LEU A 62 -28.28 11.56 -9.48
N SER A 63 -29.19 10.65 -9.82
CA SER A 63 -30.33 10.96 -10.66
C SER A 63 -31.35 11.81 -9.88
N GLU A 64 -32.12 12.67 -10.58
CA GLU A 64 -33.21 13.46 -9.96
C GLU A 64 -34.22 12.59 -9.18
N GLU A 65 -34.32 11.29 -9.50
CA GLU A 65 -35.18 10.33 -8.77
C GLU A 65 -34.62 9.90 -7.40
N ASP A 66 -33.29 9.93 -7.20
CA ASP A 66 -32.66 9.59 -5.92
C ASP A 66 -32.79 10.74 -4.91
N ILE A 67 -32.83 11.99 -5.40
CA ILE A 67 -33.04 13.20 -4.60
C ILE A 67 -34.47 13.26 -4.04
N LEU A 68 -35.48 12.73 -4.76
CA LEU A 68 -36.87 12.72 -4.29
C LEU A 68 -37.12 11.72 -3.16
N ASN A 69 -36.36 10.62 -3.08
CA ASN A 69 -36.53 9.59 -2.06
C ASN A 69 -35.80 9.90 -0.74
N ALA A 70 -34.98 10.95 -0.70
CA ALA A 70 -34.32 11.47 0.51
C ALA A 70 -35.19 12.44 1.33
N GLN A 71 -36.52 12.40 1.18
CA GLN A 71 -37.48 13.18 1.99
C GLN A 71 -37.66 12.67 3.43
N LEU A 72 -36.78 11.81 3.92
CA LEU A 72 -36.76 11.34 5.30
C LEU A 72 -35.45 11.78 5.97
N GLU A 73 -35.38 13.08 6.30
CA GLU A 73 -34.63 13.70 7.43
C GLU A 73 -34.42 15.23 7.24
N THR A 74 -35.06 15.86 6.26
CA THR A 74 -34.92 17.30 5.98
C THR A 74 -35.40 18.21 7.13
N GLU A 75 -36.30 17.74 8.01
CA GLU A 75 -36.69 18.49 9.22
C GLU A 75 -35.56 18.56 10.26
N SER A 76 -34.65 17.59 10.29
CA SER A 76 -33.54 17.58 11.26
C SER A 76 -32.41 18.51 10.83
N ILE A 77 -32.03 18.50 9.54
CA ILE A 77 -30.94 19.32 9.00
C ILE A 77 -31.29 20.80 9.04
N ASN A 78 -32.52 21.18 8.67
CA ASN A 78 -32.96 22.58 8.79
C ASN A 78 -32.98 23.04 10.25
N SER A 79 -33.40 22.19 11.19
CA SER A 79 -33.39 22.57 12.61
C SER A 79 -31.97 22.71 13.19
N ILE A 80 -31.04 21.85 12.77
CA ILE A 80 -29.62 21.91 13.16
C ILE A 80 -28.95 23.11 12.51
N TYR A 81 -29.24 23.36 11.23
CA TYR A 81 -28.76 24.52 10.48
C TYR A 81 -29.25 25.81 11.12
N GLU A 82 -30.54 25.95 11.43
CA GLU A 82 -31.07 27.15 12.09
C GLU A 82 -30.54 27.32 13.52
N LYS A 83 -30.34 26.22 14.26
CA LYS A 83 -29.73 26.27 15.60
C LYS A 83 -28.26 26.72 15.55
N LYS A 84 -27.47 26.17 14.62
CA LYS A 84 -26.07 26.56 14.39
C LYS A 84 -25.96 27.96 13.81
N ARG A 85 -26.84 28.33 12.89
CA ARG A 85 -26.97 29.68 12.34
C ARG A 85 -27.24 30.68 13.45
N ALA A 86 -28.13 30.39 14.40
CA ALA A 86 -28.40 31.24 15.55
C ALA A 86 -27.21 31.33 16.52
N GLU A 87 -26.50 30.24 16.79
CA GLU A 87 -25.26 30.23 17.60
C GLU A 87 -24.16 31.09 16.96
N ILE A 88 -24.01 31.04 15.63
CA ILE A 88 -22.92 31.71 14.91
C ILE A 88 -23.33 33.12 14.43
N LYS A 89 -24.63 33.46 14.44
CA LYS A 89 -25.16 34.78 14.02
C LYS A 89 -24.48 35.94 14.74
N PHE A 90 -24.16 35.77 16.03
CA PHE A 90 -23.42 36.76 16.81
C PHE A 90 -22.00 37.04 16.26
N TYR A 91 -21.35 36.04 15.66
CA TYR A 91 -20.05 36.19 15.02
C TYR A 91 -20.15 36.80 13.61
N PHE A 92 -21.28 36.56 12.91
CA PHE A 92 -21.53 37.06 11.54
C PHE A 92 -22.19 38.44 11.47
N GLU A 93 -22.84 38.94 12.52
CA GLU A 93 -23.37 40.32 12.56
C GLU A 93 -22.28 41.39 12.39
N LYS A 94 -21.00 40.99 12.41
CA LYS A 94 -19.85 41.86 12.17
C LYS A 94 -19.32 41.85 10.72
N ILE A 95 -19.83 40.96 9.86
CA ILE A 95 -19.44 40.84 8.46
C ILE A 95 -20.74 40.74 7.64
N GLU A 96 -21.21 41.86 7.09
CA GLU A 96 -22.34 41.83 6.16
C GLU A 96 -21.87 41.24 4.81
N PHE A 97 -22.50 40.15 4.38
CA PHE A 97 -22.27 39.59 3.04
C PHE A 97 -23.59 39.17 2.40
N THR A 98 -23.69 39.37 1.08
CA THR A 98 -24.89 39.08 0.29
C THR A 98 -24.80 37.76 -0.47
N THR A 99 -23.59 37.32 -0.81
CA THR A 99 -23.32 36.06 -1.51
C THR A 99 -22.05 35.41 -0.96
N TRP A 100 -21.81 34.12 -1.26
CA TRP A 100 -20.59 33.41 -0.85
C TRP A 100 -19.33 34.08 -1.40
N ASP A 101 -19.37 34.53 -2.66
CA ASP A 101 -18.25 35.24 -3.28
C ASP A 101 -17.99 36.58 -2.59
N ASP A 102 -19.04 37.32 -2.20
CA ASP A 102 -18.90 38.56 -1.43
C ASP A 102 -18.29 38.30 -0.05
N TYR A 103 -18.71 37.23 0.62
CA TYR A 103 -18.15 36.84 1.92
C TYR A 103 -16.65 36.56 1.83
N VAL A 104 -16.24 35.75 0.86
CA VAL A 104 -14.82 35.41 0.64
C VAL A 104 -14.01 36.68 0.36
N VAL A 105 -14.53 37.57 -0.49
CA VAL A 105 -13.88 38.85 -0.81
C VAL A 105 -13.76 39.76 0.42
N GLU A 106 -14.81 39.87 1.25
CA GLU A 106 -14.78 40.66 2.48
C GLU A 106 -13.83 40.07 3.54
N CYS A 107 -13.76 38.73 3.66
CA CYS A 107 -12.78 38.06 4.50
C CYS A 107 -11.34 38.33 4.04
N TYR A 108 -11.07 38.34 2.73
CA TYR A 108 -9.76 38.72 2.19
C TYR A 108 -9.42 40.19 2.46
N LYS A 109 -10.37 41.10 2.27
CA LYS A 109 -10.18 42.53 2.58
C LYS A 109 -9.90 42.75 4.06
N TYR A 110 -10.66 42.08 4.93
CA TYR A 110 -10.43 42.13 6.38
C TYR A 110 -9.05 41.59 6.76
N SER A 111 -8.63 40.49 6.14
CA SER A 111 -7.34 39.86 6.37
C SER A 111 -6.18 40.78 5.96
N LEU A 112 -6.26 41.38 4.77
CA LEU A 112 -5.31 42.38 4.27
C LEU A 112 -5.24 43.64 5.14
N LYS A 113 -6.38 44.13 5.62
CA LYS A 113 -6.45 45.35 6.44
C LYS A 113 -5.80 45.16 7.81
N ASN A 114 -5.88 43.96 8.37
CA ASN A 114 -5.39 43.67 9.72
C ASN A 114 -4.07 42.87 9.72
N ASP A 115 -3.41 42.75 8.57
CA ASP A 115 -2.18 41.97 8.38
C ASP A 115 -2.32 40.50 8.86
N ILE A 116 -3.53 39.96 8.75
CA ILE A 116 -3.84 38.56 9.04
C ILE A 116 -3.58 37.79 7.74
N ASN A 117 -2.71 36.79 7.79
CA ASN A 117 -2.46 35.94 6.64
C ASN A 117 -3.47 34.77 6.64
N PRO A 118 -4.44 34.72 5.71
CA PRO A 118 -5.47 33.68 5.68
C PRO A 118 -4.95 32.34 5.15
N PHE A 119 -3.74 32.31 4.59
CA PHE A 119 -3.07 31.11 4.09
C PHE A 119 -2.02 30.59 5.06
N VAL A 120 -2.04 31.07 6.31
CA VAL A 120 -1.24 30.50 7.38
C VAL A 120 -1.66 29.04 7.55
N PRO A 121 -0.74 28.07 7.35
CA PRO A 121 -1.05 26.66 7.57
C PRO A 121 -1.64 26.50 8.98
N TYR A 122 -2.68 25.67 9.12
CA TYR A 122 -3.37 25.50 10.40
C TYR A 122 -2.39 25.10 11.52
N GLU A 123 -1.27 24.50 11.15
CA GLU A 123 -0.13 24.15 11.98
C GLU A 123 0.46 25.34 12.76
N MET A 124 0.38 26.58 12.28
CA MET A 124 0.86 27.75 13.04
C MET A 124 -0.09 28.20 14.17
N PHE A 125 -1.33 27.71 14.19
CA PHE A 125 -2.25 27.91 15.31
C PHE A 125 -2.07 26.89 16.42
N LEU A 126 -1.22 25.88 16.20
CA LEU A 126 -0.92 24.84 17.17
C LEU A 126 0.36 25.21 17.95
N SER A 127 0.40 24.89 19.24
CA SER A 127 1.64 25.03 20.00
C SER A 127 2.68 24.00 19.54
N ASN A 128 3.96 24.22 19.85
CA ASN A 128 5.00 23.23 19.55
C ASN A 128 4.71 21.84 20.18
N ILE A 129 3.99 21.81 21.31
CA ILE A 129 3.57 20.58 22.00
C ILE A 129 2.44 19.90 21.21
N ASP A 130 1.49 20.68 20.71
CA ASP A 130 0.38 20.20 19.89
C ASP A 130 0.90 19.65 18.55
N LEU A 131 1.88 20.32 17.93
CA LEU A 131 2.58 19.83 16.74
C LEU A 131 3.40 18.57 17.02
N GLU A 132 4.08 18.48 18.16
CA GLU A 132 4.78 17.25 18.56
C GLU A 132 3.79 16.10 18.80
N THR A 133 2.62 16.38 19.36
CA THR A 133 1.56 15.40 19.61
C THR A 133 0.97 14.87 18.29
N ILE A 134 0.63 15.76 17.35
CA ILE A 134 0.16 15.35 16.00
C ILE A 134 1.27 14.60 15.25
N ASN A 135 2.52 15.06 15.32
CA ASN A 135 3.65 14.33 14.75
C ASN A 135 3.96 13.01 15.50
N SER A 136 3.52 12.85 16.74
CA SER A 136 3.60 11.60 17.51
C SER A 136 2.60 10.56 17.07
N GLU A 137 1.44 11.02 16.62
CA GLU A 137 0.31 10.19 16.19
C GLU A 137 0.28 9.89 14.69
N LYS A 138 1.21 10.46 13.90
CA LYS A 138 1.32 10.20 12.46
C LYS A 138 1.33 8.70 12.15
N TYR A 139 0.38 8.26 11.33
CA TYR A 139 0.20 6.88 10.87
C TYR A 139 1.50 6.24 10.34
N SER A 140 2.40 7.02 9.74
CA SER A 140 3.68 6.54 9.22
C SER A 140 4.66 6.05 10.31
N LYS A 141 4.49 6.44 11.58
CA LYS A 141 5.36 5.99 12.68
C LYS A 141 5.24 4.50 12.98
N GLN A 142 4.08 3.87 12.73
CA GLN A 142 3.93 2.43 12.94
C GLN A 142 4.82 1.59 12.01
N PHE A 143 5.32 2.17 10.91
CA PHE A 143 6.25 1.52 9.99
C PHE A 143 7.71 1.83 10.31
N LYS A 144 7.99 2.72 11.29
CA LYS A 144 9.33 3.20 11.56
C LYS A 144 10.17 2.11 12.22
N TRP A 145 11.31 1.83 11.60
CA TRP A 145 12.30 0.89 12.12
C TRP A 145 13.31 1.63 12.98
N ASP A 146 13.74 0.99 14.06
CA ASP A 146 14.91 1.42 14.80
C ASP A 146 16.17 0.69 14.35
N LYS A 147 17.29 1.04 15.00
CA LYS A 147 18.60 0.48 14.71
C LYS A 147 18.63 -1.05 14.80
N TRP A 148 17.96 -1.64 15.77
CA TRP A 148 17.94 -3.09 15.96
C TRP A 148 17.10 -3.77 14.88
N ASP A 149 15.99 -3.17 14.49
CA ASP A 149 15.15 -3.68 13.40
C ASP A 149 15.94 -3.77 12.09
N TYR A 150 16.69 -2.73 11.72
CA TYR A 150 17.56 -2.76 10.54
C TYR A 150 18.64 -3.85 10.63
N ILE A 151 19.25 -4.03 11.80
CA ILE A 151 20.27 -5.06 12.02
C ILE A 151 19.66 -6.45 11.84
N PHE A 152 18.52 -6.74 12.46
CA PHE A 152 17.90 -8.07 12.38
C PHE A 152 17.32 -8.37 10.99
N VAL A 153 16.80 -7.36 10.29
CA VAL A 153 16.39 -7.49 8.87
C VAL A 153 17.59 -7.84 8.00
N GLY A 154 18.68 -7.08 8.11
CA GLY A 154 19.91 -7.34 7.35
C GLY A 154 20.50 -8.71 7.67
N LEU A 155 20.60 -9.05 8.96
CA LEU A 155 21.11 -10.33 9.43
C LEU A 155 20.28 -11.50 8.88
N ALA A 156 18.94 -11.43 9.01
CA ALA A 156 18.04 -12.48 8.53
C ALA A 156 18.19 -12.68 7.02
N GLY A 157 18.16 -11.59 6.24
CA GLY A 157 18.35 -11.64 4.78
C GLY A 157 19.71 -12.20 4.36
N ILE A 158 20.79 -11.81 5.03
CA ILE A 158 22.14 -12.31 4.75
C ILE A 158 22.27 -13.78 5.12
N VAL A 159 21.79 -14.21 6.29
CA VAL A 159 21.82 -15.62 6.71
C VAL A 159 21.03 -16.49 5.74
N ALA A 160 19.87 -16.01 5.28
CA ALA A 160 19.07 -16.69 4.28
C ALA A 160 19.80 -16.79 2.93
N ALA A 161 20.44 -15.71 2.47
CA ALA A 161 21.27 -15.71 1.27
C ALA A 161 22.42 -16.74 1.35
N LEU A 162 23.13 -16.78 2.48
CA LEU A 162 24.20 -17.76 2.70
C LEU A 162 23.65 -19.19 2.72
N THR A 163 22.51 -19.40 3.37
CA THR A 163 21.79 -20.68 3.39
C THR A 163 21.43 -21.12 1.96
N ASP A 164 20.91 -20.21 1.14
CA ASP A 164 20.57 -20.47 -0.26
C ASP A 164 21.79 -20.84 -1.11
N ILE A 165 22.93 -20.18 -0.88
CA ILE A 165 24.16 -20.40 -1.65
C ILE A 165 24.83 -21.72 -1.27
N PHE A 166 24.95 -22.02 0.02
CA PHE A 166 25.77 -23.12 0.52
C PHE A 166 24.98 -24.39 0.83
N ILE A 167 23.78 -24.27 1.40
CA ILE A 167 22.97 -25.42 1.84
C ILE A 167 22.02 -25.83 0.72
N VAL A 168 21.24 -24.88 0.19
CA VAL A 168 20.26 -25.14 -0.87
C VAL A 168 20.94 -25.40 -2.22
N ALA A 169 21.96 -24.61 -2.55
CA ALA A 169 22.76 -24.75 -3.77
C ALA A 169 21.88 -24.98 -5.04
N ILE A 170 22.26 -25.95 -5.89
CA ILE A 170 21.42 -26.47 -6.98
C ILE A 170 21.07 -27.94 -6.66
N PRO A 171 20.03 -28.55 -7.22
CA PRO A 171 19.55 -29.87 -6.78
C PRO A 171 20.54 -31.00 -6.99
N LYS A 172 21.28 -31.00 -8.11
CA LYS A 172 22.21 -32.08 -8.47
C LYS A 172 23.50 -31.56 -9.09
N ASP A 173 24.51 -32.42 -9.11
CA ASP A 173 25.78 -32.10 -9.76
C ASP A 173 25.59 -31.98 -11.27
N MET A 174 26.07 -30.88 -11.84
CA MET A 174 26.04 -30.66 -13.28
C MET A 174 27.33 -31.22 -13.89
N THR A 175 27.25 -32.43 -14.44
CA THR A 175 28.40 -33.16 -15.00
C THR A 175 28.59 -32.92 -16.51
N SER A 176 27.58 -32.37 -17.18
CA SER A 176 27.54 -32.17 -18.64
C SER A 176 26.83 -30.87 -19.03
N GLY A 177 27.12 -30.39 -20.25
CA GLY A 177 26.53 -29.17 -20.82
C GLY A 177 27.21 -27.88 -20.35
N VAL A 178 26.60 -26.73 -20.67
CA VAL A 178 27.13 -25.40 -20.35
C VAL A 178 27.30 -25.22 -18.84
N TYR A 179 26.41 -25.80 -18.03
CA TYR A 179 26.45 -25.69 -16.57
C TYR A 179 27.43 -26.63 -15.86
N LYS A 180 28.35 -27.27 -16.59
CA LYS A 180 29.28 -28.27 -16.04
C LYS A 180 30.12 -27.70 -14.88
N GLY A 181 30.31 -28.50 -13.84
CA GLY A 181 31.16 -28.18 -12.68
C GLY A 181 30.39 -27.58 -11.50
N GLN A 182 29.09 -27.31 -11.64
CA GLN A 182 28.27 -26.87 -10.52
C GLN A 182 27.94 -28.04 -9.59
N LYS A 183 28.32 -27.93 -8.31
CA LYS A 183 28.03 -28.91 -7.27
C LYS A 183 26.59 -28.77 -6.77
N GLY A 184 25.92 -29.91 -6.58
CA GLY A 184 24.59 -30.02 -6.03
C GLY A 184 24.55 -30.04 -4.51
N SER A 185 23.36 -29.81 -3.96
CA SER A 185 23.09 -29.76 -2.53
C SER A 185 23.25 -31.13 -1.87
N PRO A 186 24.07 -31.25 -0.82
CA PRO A 186 24.12 -32.46 -0.01
C PRO A 186 22.77 -32.79 0.62
N LEU A 187 22.00 -31.76 1.02
CA LEU A 187 20.72 -31.93 1.68
C LEU A 187 19.64 -32.41 0.71
N THR A 188 19.58 -31.82 -0.50
CA THR A 188 18.67 -32.33 -1.54
C THR A 188 19.03 -33.77 -1.92
N LYS A 189 20.31 -34.11 -2.06
CA LYS A 189 20.75 -35.48 -2.31
C LYS A 189 20.31 -36.45 -1.21
N TRP A 190 20.44 -36.03 0.05
CA TRP A 190 19.97 -36.83 1.19
C TRP A 190 18.45 -37.04 1.14
N LEU A 191 17.65 -35.99 0.94
CA LEU A 191 16.19 -36.12 0.80
C LEU A 191 15.80 -37.01 -0.39
N GLN A 192 16.50 -36.88 -1.52
CA GLN A 192 16.30 -37.71 -2.71
C GLN A 192 16.76 -39.16 -2.51
N SER A 193 17.57 -39.45 -1.48
CA SER A 193 17.98 -40.81 -1.12
C SER A 193 16.95 -41.55 -0.26
N LEU A 194 16.03 -40.83 0.39
CA LEU A 194 14.99 -41.42 1.22
C LEU A 194 14.06 -42.31 0.39
N ARG A 195 13.81 -43.53 0.87
CA ARG A 195 12.92 -44.52 0.26
C ARG A 195 11.99 -45.06 1.34
N LEU A 196 10.76 -45.39 0.96
CA LEU A 196 9.88 -46.16 1.81
C LEU A 196 10.34 -47.62 1.85
N PRO A 197 10.05 -48.37 2.94
CA PRO A 197 10.24 -49.82 2.95
C PRO A 197 9.49 -50.48 1.78
N ASP A 198 10.12 -51.45 1.09
CA ASP A 198 9.56 -52.05 -0.13
C ASP A 198 8.12 -52.56 0.05
N GLY A 199 7.83 -53.23 1.17
CA GLY A 199 6.48 -53.71 1.48
C GLY A 199 5.44 -52.58 1.62
N LEU A 200 5.84 -51.44 2.21
CA LEU A 200 4.97 -50.26 2.34
C LEU A 200 4.77 -49.57 0.99
N GLN A 201 5.84 -49.43 0.19
CA GLN A 201 5.78 -48.86 -1.15
C GLN A 201 4.83 -49.66 -2.04
N SER A 202 5.01 -50.99 -2.10
CA SER A 202 4.15 -51.87 -2.89
C SER A 202 2.70 -51.88 -2.40
N TRP A 203 2.47 -51.77 -1.08
CA TRP A 203 1.11 -51.65 -0.56
C TRP A 203 0.44 -50.35 -1.00
N LEU A 204 1.14 -49.21 -0.89
CA LEU A 204 0.63 -47.90 -1.33
C LEU A 204 0.33 -47.88 -2.83
N GLU A 205 1.24 -48.38 -3.67
CA GLU A 205 1.06 -48.43 -5.12
C GLU A 205 -0.13 -49.31 -5.53
N ASN A 206 -0.45 -50.34 -4.75
CA ASN A 206 -1.59 -51.22 -5.02
C ASN A 206 -2.92 -50.64 -4.53
N VAL A 207 -2.94 -50.00 -3.36
CA VAL A 207 -4.15 -49.45 -2.74
C VAL A 207 -4.54 -48.10 -3.35
N ALA A 208 -3.56 -47.25 -3.65
CA ALA A 208 -3.75 -45.88 -4.12
C ALA A 208 -3.57 -45.76 -5.64
N LYS A 209 -4.21 -46.66 -6.39
CA LYS A 209 -4.29 -46.55 -7.86
C LYS A 209 -5.23 -45.41 -8.26
N VAL A 210 -4.73 -44.54 -9.11
CA VAL A 210 -5.44 -43.35 -9.59
C VAL A 210 -5.57 -43.40 -11.12
N PRO A 211 -6.64 -42.83 -11.70
CA PRO A 211 -6.95 -42.96 -13.12
C PRO A 211 -5.86 -42.39 -14.04
N TYR A 212 -5.18 -41.35 -13.59
CA TYR A 212 -4.25 -40.55 -14.39
C TYR A 212 -2.82 -41.10 -14.45
N ASP A 213 -2.49 -42.10 -13.61
CA ASP A 213 -1.18 -42.75 -13.56
C ASP A 213 -0.95 -43.72 -14.74
N ASN A 214 -2.01 -44.08 -15.47
CA ASN A 214 -1.95 -44.99 -16.62
C ASN A 214 -1.51 -44.33 -17.95
N THR A 215 -1.24 -43.02 -17.96
CA THR A 215 -0.95 -42.25 -19.18
C THR A 215 0.44 -42.54 -19.78
N GLY A 216 1.32 -43.19 -19.02
CA GLY A 216 2.61 -43.70 -19.50
C GLY A 216 3.62 -42.62 -19.90
N GLY A 217 4.89 -43.01 -20.03
CA GLY A 217 5.96 -42.11 -20.49
C GLY A 217 6.75 -41.42 -19.37
N SER A 218 7.89 -40.85 -19.75
CA SER A 218 8.84 -40.32 -18.78
C SER A 218 8.36 -39.03 -18.10
N THR A 219 7.47 -38.27 -18.75
CA THR A 219 6.99 -36.93 -18.32
C THR A 219 5.63 -36.93 -17.61
N HIS A 220 4.90 -38.06 -17.54
CA HIS A 220 3.50 -38.05 -17.08
C HIS A 220 3.28 -37.33 -15.75
N ARG A 221 4.21 -37.44 -14.78
CA ARG A 221 4.07 -36.79 -13.47
C ARG A 221 4.08 -35.27 -13.48
N ILE A 222 4.72 -34.65 -14.47
CA ILE A 222 4.65 -33.19 -14.61
C ILE A 222 3.55 -32.80 -15.59
N ASP A 223 3.29 -33.64 -16.59
CA ASP A 223 2.24 -33.43 -17.57
C ASP A 223 0.84 -33.58 -16.96
N THR A 224 0.65 -34.37 -15.90
CA THR A 224 -0.65 -34.61 -15.29
C THR A 224 -0.79 -33.85 -13.98
N ILE A 225 -1.83 -33.01 -13.89
CA ILE A 225 -2.07 -32.13 -12.73
C ILE A 225 -2.32 -32.91 -11.43
N GLY A 226 -2.75 -34.16 -11.53
CA GLY A 226 -2.98 -35.06 -10.39
C GLY A 226 -1.73 -35.32 -9.55
N HIS A 227 -0.52 -35.23 -10.11
CA HIS A 227 0.72 -35.38 -9.36
C HIS A 227 1.25 -34.03 -8.79
N ASP A 228 0.58 -32.91 -9.02
CA ASP A 228 0.98 -31.65 -8.39
C ASP A 228 0.72 -31.72 -6.86
N PRO A 229 1.68 -31.37 -6.00
CA PRO A 229 1.52 -31.49 -4.55
C PRO A 229 0.36 -30.68 -3.96
N ILE A 230 -0.03 -29.57 -4.59
CA ILE A 230 -1.12 -28.71 -4.14
C ILE A 230 -2.33 -28.88 -5.05
N LEU A 231 -2.15 -28.72 -6.37
CA LEU A 231 -3.27 -28.80 -7.31
C LEU A 231 -3.81 -30.22 -7.42
N GLY A 232 -2.99 -31.25 -7.21
CA GLY A 232 -3.41 -32.64 -7.19
C GLY A 232 -4.40 -32.95 -6.06
N LEU A 233 -4.32 -32.25 -4.92
CA LEU A 233 -5.31 -32.39 -3.84
C LEU A 233 -6.71 -31.89 -4.23
N ILE A 234 -6.83 -31.09 -5.29
CA ILE A 234 -8.10 -30.60 -5.81
C ILE A 234 -8.44 -31.35 -7.11
N PHE A 235 -7.62 -31.18 -8.14
CA PHE A 235 -7.88 -31.72 -9.48
C PHE A 235 -7.65 -33.22 -9.55
N GLY A 236 -6.67 -33.77 -8.83
CA GLY A 236 -6.47 -35.22 -8.73
C GLY A 236 -7.65 -35.92 -8.04
N VAL A 237 -8.21 -35.31 -6.99
CA VAL A 237 -9.46 -35.81 -6.35
C VAL A 237 -10.63 -35.76 -7.32
N ILE A 238 -10.81 -34.65 -8.06
CA ILE A 238 -11.86 -34.53 -9.08
C ILE A 238 -11.69 -35.62 -10.15
N ASP A 239 -10.45 -35.85 -10.61
CA ASP A 239 -10.14 -36.88 -11.58
C ASP A 239 -10.47 -38.29 -11.08
N ILE A 240 -10.16 -38.60 -9.82
CA ILE A 240 -10.51 -39.89 -9.21
C ILE A 240 -12.04 -40.05 -9.10
N ILE A 241 -12.77 -39.02 -8.64
CA ILE A 241 -14.25 -39.03 -8.55
C ILE A 241 -14.89 -39.24 -9.92
N ARG A 242 -14.33 -38.61 -10.96
CA ARG A 242 -14.85 -38.68 -12.32
C ARG A 242 -14.27 -39.84 -13.12
N GLY A 243 -13.28 -40.56 -12.60
CA GLY A 243 -12.51 -41.56 -13.34
C GLY A 243 -11.83 -40.97 -14.59
N THR A 244 -11.45 -39.70 -14.55
CA THR A 244 -10.80 -38.97 -15.65
C THR A 244 -9.29 -38.80 -15.40
N SER A 245 -8.57 -38.37 -16.42
CA SER A 245 -7.18 -37.92 -16.33
C SER A 245 -7.06 -36.55 -16.97
N THR A 246 -6.63 -35.56 -16.19
CA THR A 246 -6.37 -34.19 -16.65
C THR A 246 -4.88 -33.98 -16.88
N SER A 247 -4.50 -33.82 -18.14
CA SER A 247 -3.12 -33.59 -18.58
C SER A 247 -2.94 -32.19 -19.17
N LEU A 248 -1.90 -31.49 -18.73
CA LEU A 248 -1.44 -30.19 -19.18
C LEU A 248 -0.11 -30.38 -19.92
N LYS A 249 -0.10 -30.19 -21.24
CA LYS A 249 1.11 -30.40 -22.05
C LYS A 249 1.24 -29.36 -23.15
N ASP A 250 2.35 -28.63 -23.12
CA ASP A 250 2.76 -27.69 -24.17
C ASP A 250 1.67 -26.65 -24.52
N GLY A 251 0.94 -26.16 -23.51
CA GLY A 251 -0.16 -25.20 -23.68
C GLY A 251 -1.55 -25.80 -23.88
N ILE A 252 -1.68 -27.14 -23.89
CA ILE A 252 -2.95 -27.83 -24.16
C ILE A 252 -3.43 -28.53 -22.89
N ILE A 253 -4.73 -28.41 -22.62
CA ILE A 253 -5.43 -29.16 -21.58
C ILE A 253 -6.18 -30.32 -22.25
N VAL A 254 -5.92 -31.54 -21.82
CA VAL A 254 -6.60 -32.74 -22.29
C VAL A 254 -7.23 -33.44 -21.09
N ILE A 255 -8.53 -33.70 -21.16
CA ILE A 255 -9.28 -34.43 -20.14
C ILE A 255 -9.85 -35.69 -20.79
N GLU A 256 -9.43 -36.85 -20.31
CA GLU A 256 -9.84 -38.13 -20.88
C GLU A 256 -10.52 -39.00 -19.83
N LYS A 257 -11.59 -39.70 -20.21
CA LYS A 257 -12.24 -40.69 -19.37
C LYS A 257 -11.46 -42.00 -19.47
N VAL A 258 -10.82 -42.41 -18.38
CA VAL A 258 -9.87 -43.54 -18.35
C VAL A 258 -10.35 -44.68 -17.46
N SER A 259 -11.25 -44.43 -16.51
CA SER A 259 -11.80 -45.47 -15.63
C SER A 259 -13.18 -45.10 -15.09
N VAL A 260 -13.77 -46.00 -14.31
CA VAL A 260 -14.96 -45.72 -13.50
C VAL A 260 -14.51 -44.93 -12.27
N GLY A 261 -15.23 -43.84 -11.96
CA GLY A 261 -14.90 -43.00 -10.81
C GLY A 261 -15.33 -43.62 -9.48
N THR A 262 -14.84 -43.05 -8.37
CA THR A 262 -15.14 -43.53 -7.01
C THR A 262 -15.84 -42.48 -6.15
N ASP A 263 -16.20 -42.83 -4.92
CA ASP A 263 -16.80 -41.87 -3.99
C ASP A 263 -15.79 -40.79 -3.56
N PRO A 264 -16.27 -39.60 -3.12
CA PRO A 264 -15.39 -38.49 -2.77
C PRO A 264 -14.43 -38.75 -1.60
N LEU A 265 -14.83 -39.53 -0.59
CA LEU A 265 -14.00 -39.78 0.57
C LEU A 265 -12.86 -40.75 0.23
N GLU A 266 -13.18 -41.82 -0.51
CA GLU A 266 -12.19 -42.72 -1.07
C GLU A 266 -11.23 -41.96 -2.01
N ALA A 267 -11.74 -41.03 -2.82
CA ALA A 267 -10.91 -40.23 -3.72
C ALA A 267 -9.89 -39.36 -2.98
N VAL A 268 -10.30 -38.68 -1.90
CA VAL A 268 -9.38 -37.87 -1.06
C VAL A 268 -8.28 -38.74 -0.45
N VAL A 269 -8.65 -39.89 0.12
CA VAL A 269 -7.68 -40.82 0.74
C VAL A 269 -6.73 -41.39 -0.30
N LYS A 270 -7.25 -41.86 -1.45
CA LYS A 270 -6.43 -42.37 -2.55
C LYS A 270 -5.46 -41.31 -3.07
N GLN A 271 -5.93 -40.09 -3.31
CA GLN A 271 -5.07 -39.00 -3.77
C GLN A 271 -3.93 -38.74 -2.81
N PHE A 272 -4.22 -38.65 -1.51
CA PHE A 272 -3.20 -38.39 -0.50
C PHE A 272 -2.16 -39.52 -0.43
N LEU A 273 -2.61 -40.78 -0.40
CA LEU A 273 -1.72 -41.94 -0.35
C LEU A 273 -0.89 -42.07 -1.63
N HIS A 274 -1.48 -41.78 -2.79
CA HIS A 274 -0.80 -41.80 -4.08
C HIS A 274 0.36 -40.79 -4.10
N LEU A 275 0.09 -39.53 -3.74
CA LEU A 275 1.12 -38.50 -3.64
C LEU A 275 2.23 -38.88 -2.64
N CYS A 276 1.86 -39.40 -1.46
CA CYS A 276 2.85 -39.85 -0.47
C CYS A 276 3.80 -40.92 -1.01
N SER A 277 3.26 -41.89 -1.75
CA SER A 277 4.06 -42.94 -2.39
C SER A 277 5.04 -42.35 -3.42
N ASP A 278 4.61 -41.34 -4.16
CA ASP A 278 5.38 -40.72 -5.22
C ASP A 278 6.54 -39.85 -4.73
N VAL A 279 6.41 -39.19 -3.59
CA VAL A 279 7.49 -38.36 -2.98
C VAL A 279 8.78 -39.18 -2.81
N CYS A 280 8.64 -40.44 -2.39
CA CYS A 280 9.77 -41.30 -2.05
C CYS A 280 10.31 -42.11 -3.25
N THR A 281 9.72 -41.98 -4.43
CA THR A 281 10.23 -42.62 -5.65
C THR A 281 11.48 -41.93 -6.17
N LYS A 282 12.19 -42.55 -7.12
CA LYS A 282 13.39 -41.95 -7.74
C LYS A 282 13.11 -40.57 -8.35
N LYS A 283 11.98 -40.39 -9.05
CA LYS A 283 11.61 -39.11 -9.70
C LYS A 283 11.05 -38.08 -8.72
N GLY A 284 10.34 -38.52 -7.67
CA GLY A 284 9.63 -37.63 -6.77
C GLY A 284 8.37 -37.06 -7.40
N LEU A 285 7.82 -36.05 -6.74
CA LEU A 285 6.75 -35.19 -7.24
C LEU A 285 7.32 -33.90 -7.83
N PRO A 286 6.64 -33.26 -8.78
CA PRO A 286 6.98 -31.91 -9.20
C PRO A 286 6.89 -30.91 -8.03
N ILE A 287 7.49 -29.72 -8.18
CA ILE A 287 7.30 -28.64 -7.21
C ILE A 287 5.83 -28.18 -7.22
N PRO A 288 5.34 -27.56 -6.13
CA PRO A 288 3.98 -27.01 -6.12
C PRO A 288 3.74 -26.05 -7.28
N PHE A 289 2.58 -26.18 -7.91
CA PHE A 289 2.14 -25.39 -9.07
C PHE A 289 2.97 -25.58 -10.35
N ALA A 290 3.88 -26.57 -10.41
CA ALA A 290 4.70 -26.80 -11.60
C ALA A 290 3.85 -27.07 -12.84
N SER A 291 2.74 -27.79 -12.67
CA SER A 291 1.84 -28.17 -13.77
C SER A 291 1.20 -26.96 -14.45
N ILE A 292 1.05 -25.82 -13.77
CA ILE A 292 0.54 -24.59 -14.41
C ILE A 292 1.55 -24.05 -15.44
N PHE A 293 2.85 -24.16 -15.15
CA PHE A 293 3.88 -23.68 -16.07
C PHE A 293 3.91 -24.50 -17.38
N GLU A 294 3.32 -25.71 -17.40
CA GLU A 294 3.14 -26.49 -18.63
C GLU A 294 2.14 -25.87 -19.61
N LEU A 295 1.28 -24.96 -19.13
CA LEU A 295 0.37 -24.19 -19.98
C LEU A 295 1.05 -22.98 -20.64
N LEU A 296 2.20 -22.56 -20.11
CA LEU A 296 2.93 -21.39 -20.61
C LEU A 296 3.86 -21.80 -21.75
N ASN A 297 3.31 -21.93 -22.95
CA ASN A 297 4.11 -22.19 -24.17
C ASN A 297 4.66 -20.90 -24.79
N VAL A 298 5.18 -20.01 -23.95
CA VAL A 298 5.76 -18.71 -24.33
C VAL A 298 7.23 -18.64 -23.94
N GLY A 299 7.96 -17.70 -24.53
CA GLY A 299 9.39 -17.47 -24.25
C GLY A 299 10.34 -18.28 -25.15
N SER A 300 11.60 -17.82 -25.22
CA SER A 300 12.63 -18.37 -26.09
C SER A 300 13.97 -18.52 -25.34
N PHE A 301 13.99 -19.38 -24.33
CA PHE A 301 15.19 -19.65 -23.52
C PHE A 301 16.20 -20.46 -24.32
N LYS A 302 17.40 -19.92 -24.56
CA LYS A 302 18.47 -20.67 -25.21
C LYS A 302 18.94 -21.80 -24.31
N ARG A 303 18.74 -23.03 -24.74
CA ARG A 303 19.30 -24.22 -24.10
C ARG A 303 20.80 -24.35 -24.42
N PRO A 304 21.55 -25.09 -23.58
CA PRO A 304 22.95 -25.43 -23.83
C PRO A 304 23.26 -26.05 -25.20
N ASN A 305 22.27 -26.63 -25.87
CA ASN A 305 22.37 -27.24 -27.20
C ASN A 305 22.02 -26.29 -28.36
N GLY A 306 21.87 -24.98 -28.10
CA GLY A 306 21.55 -23.96 -29.10
C GLY A 306 20.08 -23.88 -29.50
N LYS A 307 19.23 -24.83 -29.06
CA LYS A 307 17.77 -24.78 -29.30
C LYS A 307 17.10 -23.85 -28.30
N THR A 308 16.01 -23.20 -28.70
CA THR A 308 15.16 -22.46 -27.77
C THR A 308 14.24 -23.41 -26.99
N ALA A 309 13.85 -23.01 -25.79
CA ALA A 309 12.84 -23.65 -24.96
C ALA A 309 11.79 -22.62 -24.56
N THR A 310 10.53 -23.06 -24.47
CA THR A 310 9.45 -22.29 -23.83
C THR A 310 9.49 -22.49 -22.31
N ILE A 311 8.68 -21.74 -21.56
CA ILE A 311 8.58 -21.90 -20.10
C ILE A 311 8.21 -23.35 -19.74
N SER A 312 7.18 -23.94 -20.38
CA SER A 312 6.81 -25.36 -20.21
C SER A 312 8.02 -26.30 -20.39
N GLN A 313 8.75 -26.17 -21.50
CA GLN A 313 9.89 -27.04 -21.77
C GLN A 313 11.05 -26.83 -20.78
N LEU A 314 11.21 -25.61 -20.26
CA LEU A 314 12.18 -25.29 -19.23
C LEU A 314 11.79 -25.94 -17.89
N THR A 315 10.53 -25.84 -17.47
CA THR A 315 10.03 -26.46 -16.23
C THR A 315 10.20 -27.97 -16.25
N LYS A 316 9.82 -28.64 -17.36
CA LYS A 316 10.12 -30.07 -17.58
C LYS A 316 11.60 -30.37 -17.40
N TRP A 317 12.47 -29.59 -18.05
CA TRP A 317 13.91 -29.78 -17.97
C TRP A 317 14.42 -29.63 -16.52
N MET A 318 13.95 -28.62 -15.79
CA MET A 318 14.31 -28.41 -14.39
C MET A 318 13.90 -29.59 -13.52
N TYR A 319 12.66 -30.08 -13.66
CA TYR A 319 12.16 -31.23 -12.92
C TYR A 319 13.01 -32.49 -13.16
N TYR A 320 13.32 -32.81 -14.42
CA TYR A 320 14.25 -33.90 -14.75
C TYR A 320 15.66 -33.71 -14.19
N HIS A 321 16.02 -32.47 -13.89
CA HIS A 321 17.28 -32.13 -13.29
C HIS A 321 17.25 -32.03 -11.76
N GLY A 322 16.25 -32.65 -11.14
CA GLY A 322 16.16 -32.79 -9.69
C GLY A 322 15.48 -31.61 -9.01
N TYR A 323 14.89 -30.68 -9.78
CA TYR A 323 14.07 -29.60 -9.26
C TYR A 323 12.66 -30.12 -8.92
N ASP A 324 12.61 -31.02 -7.94
CA ASP A 324 11.42 -31.74 -7.48
C ASP A 324 10.94 -31.20 -6.13
N LEU A 325 9.85 -31.76 -5.59
CA LEU A 325 9.30 -31.36 -4.28
C LEU A 325 10.32 -31.46 -3.13
N ARG A 326 11.30 -32.37 -3.22
CA ARG A 326 12.33 -32.55 -2.19
C ARG A 326 13.36 -31.43 -2.25
N HIS A 327 13.72 -31.00 -3.45
CA HIS A 327 14.50 -29.78 -3.62
C HIS A 327 13.70 -28.55 -3.19
N PHE A 328 12.39 -28.50 -3.44
CA PHE A 328 11.53 -27.44 -2.90
C PHE A 328 11.56 -27.39 -1.37
N ALA A 329 11.47 -28.53 -0.68
CA ALA A 329 11.64 -28.58 0.77
C ALA A 329 13.02 -28.09 1.23
N THR A 330 14.08 -28.36 0.45
CA THR A 330 15.42 -27.80 0.71
C THR A 330 15.41 -26.27 0.54
N MET A 331 14.84 -25.77 -0.56
CA MET A 331 14.71 -24.35 -0.87
C MET A 331 13.94 -23.58 0.22
N SER A 332 12.91 -24.20 0.80
CA SER A 332 12.10 -23.62 1.88
C SER A 332 12.87 -23.32 3.17
N ILE A 333 14.07 -23.87 3.35
CA ILE A 333 14.93 -23.53 4.50
C ILE A 333 15.38 -22.07 4.44
N THR A 334 15.56 -21.52 3.23
CA THR A 334 15.91 -20.10 3.03
C THR A 334 14.84 -19.16 3.61
N PRO A 335 13.57 -19.18 3.16
CA PRO A 335 12.55 -18.32 3.75
C PRO A 335 12.25 -18.68 5.21
N ALA A 336 12.33 -19.97 5.58
CA ALA A 336 12.17 -20.38 6.98
C ALA A 336 13.22 -19.73 7.90
N SER A 337 14.46 -19.57 7.45
CA SER A 337 15.50 -18.90 8.26
C SER A 337 15.15 -17.44 8.54
N ILE A 338 14.57 -16.72 7.57
CA ILE A 338 14.10 -15.35 7.74
C ILE A 338 12.97 -15.31 8.76
N GLU A 339 11.96 -16.15 8.55
CA GLU A 339 10.76 -16.22 9.40
C GLU A 339 11.14 -16.56 10.84
N ILE A 340 12.03 -17.52 11.06
CA ILE A 340 12.48 -17.93 12.40
C ILE A 340 13.24 -16.78 13.08
N ILE A 341 14.24 -16.19 12.41
CA ILE A 341 15.08 -15.14 13.01
C ILE A 341 14.23 -13.92 13.36
N LEU A 342 13.40 -13.44 12.43
CA LEU A 342 12.60 -12.24 12.66
C LEU A 342 11.47 -12.49 13.65
N ARG A 343 10.74 -13.60 13.57
CA ARG A 343 9.68 -13.89 14.56
C ARG A 343 10.24 -14.07 15.95
N MET A 344 11.41 -14.71 16.09
CA MET A 344 12.08 -14.84 17.39
C MET A 344 12.48 -13.47 17.93
N TYR A 345 13.14 -12.63 17.11
CA TYR A 345 13.50 -11.27 17.50
C TYR A 345 12.29 -10.46 17.97
N ILE A 346 11.21 -10.49 17.18
CA ILE A 346 9.99 -9.74 17.47
C ILE A 346 9.32 -10.24 18.74
N MET A 347 9.23 -11.56 18.93
CA MET A 347 8.62 -12.16 20.12
C MET A 347 9.40 -11.79 21.39
N ILE A 348 10.73 -11.84 21.34
CA ILE A 348 11.59 -11.42 22.46
C ILE A 348 11.39 -9.94 22.74
N ARG A 349 11.37 -9.11 21.69
CA ARG A 349 11.21 -7.67 21.83
C ARG A 349 9.85 -7.29 22.43
N HIS A 350 8.78 -7.89 21.93
CA HIS A 350 7.43 -7.67 22.43
C HIS A 350 7.31 -8.04 23.90
N PHE A 351 7.89 -9.17 24.30
CA PHE A 351 7.94 -9.60 25.70
C PHE A 351 8.71 -8.60 26.57
N VAL A 352 9.86 -8.10 26.13
CA VAL A 352 10.66 -7.13 26.90
C VAL A 352 9.93 -5.79 27.05
N GLU A 353 9.20 -5.35 26.03
CA GLU A 353 8.50 -4.05 26.04
C GLU A 353 7.16 -4.09 26.77
N ASN A 354 6.43 -5.21 26.72
CA ASN A 354 5.03 -5.28 27.18
C ASN A 354 4.75 -6.36 28.24
N ASP A 355 5.75 -7.16 28.62
CA ASP A 355 5.63 -8.32 29.53
C ASP A 355 4.52 -9.33 29.11
N ASP A 356 4.22 -9.38 27.80
CA ASP A 356 3.22 -10.27 27.20
C ASP A 356 3.89 -11.27 26.25
N ILE A 357 3.36 -12.50 26.26
CA ILE A 357 3.81 -13.64 25.46
C ILE A 357 2.94 -13.78 24.20
N VAL A 358 1.71 -13.24 24.20
CA VAL A 358 0.76 -13.40 23.09
C VAL A 358 0.98 -12.30 22.05
N PHE A 359 1.80 -12.62 21.04
CA PHE A 359 2.08 -11.68 19.97
C PHE A 359 1.43 -12.07 18.62
N MET A 360 0.47 -11.26 18.15
CA MET A 360 -0.13 -11.44 16.81
C MET A 360 0.74 -10.79 15.71
N VAL A 361 1.69 -11.57 15.18
CA VAL A 361 2.62 -11.12 14.12
C VAL A 361 1.90 -10.62 12.85
N GLY A 362 0.74 -11.19 12.50
CA GLY A 362 0.05 -10.89 11.25
C GLY A 362 -0.57 -9.49 11.16
N GLY A 363 -0.79 -8.83 12.30
CA GLY A 363 -1.47 -7.53 12.35
C GLY A 363 -0.53 -6.32 12.36
N ASN A 364 0.78 -6.51 12.57
CA ASN A 364 1.68 -5.38 12.76
C ASN A 364 2.37 -4.96 11.44
N PRO A 365 2.06 -3.76 10.91
CA PRO A 365 2.62 -3.26 9.66
C PRO A 365 4.15 -3.15 9.66
N LYS A 366 4.76 -2.82 10.81
CA LYS A 366 6.22 -2.79 10.99
C LYS A 366 6.85 -4.13 10.64
N TYR A 367 6.37 -5.19 11.27
CA TYR A 367 6.98 -6.52 11.13
C TYR A 367 6.76 -7.11 9.75
N ARG A 368 5.61 -6.82 9.16
CA ARG A 368 5.35 -7.17 7.77
C ARG A 368 6.35 -6.51 6.82
N SER A 369 6.66 -5.22 7.03
CA SER A 369 7.67 -4.54 6.22
C SER A 369 9.07 -5.12 6.42
N MET A 370 9.44 -5.52 7.65
CA MET A 370 10.72 -6.17 7.94
C MET A 370 10.87 -7.53 7.24
N LEU A 371 9.81 -8.35 7.24
CA LEU A 371 9.74 -9.62 6.52
C LEU A 371 9.92 -9.39 5.01
N LEU A 372 9.13 -8.47 4.44
CA LEU A 372 9.21 -8.11 3.02
C LEU A 372 10.64 -7.72 2.61
N SER A 373 11.29 -6.85 3.39
CA SER A 373 12.65 -6.41 3.06
C SER A 373 13.69 -7.49 3.23
N SER A 374 13.57 -8.36 4.24
CA SER A 374 14.51 -9.48 4.43
C SER A 374 14.41 -10.49 3.28
N HIS A 375 13.18 -10.83 2.87
CA HIS A 375 12.94 -11.66 1.69
C HIS A 375 13.45 -10.98 0.41
N SER A 376 13.33 -9.65 0.31
CA SER A 376 13.87 -8.90 -0.83
C SER A 376 15.40 -9.01 -0.92
N ILE A 377 16.11 -8.94 0.22
CA ILE A 377 17.56 -9.13 0.28
C ILE A 377 17.93 -10.55 -0.18
N ALA A 378 17.23 -11.57 0.30
CA ALA A 378 17.48 -12.96 -0.08
C ALA A 378 17.17 -13.24 -1.56
N CYS A 379 16.07 -12.71 -2.10
CA CYS A 379 15.77 -12.76 -3.53
C CYS A 379 16.83 -12.05 -4.37
N ALA A 380 17.31 -10.87 -3.96
CA ALA A 380 18.40 -10.18 -4.66
C ALA A 380 19.69 -11.01 -4.67
N ALA A 381 20.03 -11.65 -3.55
CA ALA A 381 21.14 -12.59 -3.50
C ALA A 381 20.91 -13.82 -4.38
N ASN A 382 19.67 -14.33 -4.47
CA ASN A 382 19.33 -15.44 -5.37
C ASN A 382 19.49 -15.05 -6.84
N VAL A 383 19.13 -13.83 -7.24
CA VAL A 383 19.43 -13.29 -8.58
C VAL A 383 20.94 -13.31 -8.84
N GLY A 384 21.73 -12.83 -7.87
CA GLY A 384 23.19 -12.92 -7.91
C GLY A 384 23.69 -14.36 -8.05
N LYS A 385 23.12 -15.30 -7.28
CA LYS A 385 23.45 -16.74 -7.34
C LYS A 385 23.19 -17.32 -8.73
N VAL A 386 22.04 -17.00 -9.33
CA VAL A 386 21.66 -17.44 -10.68
C VAL A 386 22.65 -16.88 -11.72
N TYR A 387 22.96 -15.59 -11.63
CA TYR A 387 23.92 -14.94 -12.51
C TYR A 387 25.31 -15.58 -12.43
N LEU A 388 25.85 -15.75 -11.21
CA LEU A 388 27.16 -16.38 -10.97
C LEU A 388 27.21 -17.85 -11.42
N ARG A 389 26.06 -18.54 -11.44
CA ARG A 389 25.91 -19.90 -11.96
C ARG A 389 25.57 -19.93 -13.46
N GLN A 390 26.04 -18.94 -14.22
CA GLN A 390 25.90 -18.84 -15.68
C GLN A 390 24.45 -18.80 -16.15
N GLY A 391 23.54 -18.25 -15.33
CA GLY A 391 22.11 -18.25 -15.62
C GLY A 391 21.46 -19.63 -15.55
N ASN A 392 22.01 -20.55 -14.75
CA ASN A 392 21.41 -21.88 -14.55
C ASN A 392 20.05 -21.74 -13.84
N PRO A 393 18.93 -22.11 -14.48
CA PRO A 393 17.60 -21.94 -13.89
C PRO A 393 17.38 -22.85 -12.67
N LEU A 394 18.16 -23.93 -12.52
CA LEU A 394 18.16 -24.75 -11.30
C LEU A 394 18.67 -24.01 -10.05
N ALA A 395 19.30 -22.85 -10.21
CA ALA A 395 19.74 -22.02 -9.10
C ALA A 395 18.64 -21.10 -8.56
N ILE A 396 17.50 -20.98 -9.25
CA ILE A 396 16.36 -20.19 -8.76
C ILE A 396 15.86 -20.81 -7.46
N ASN A 397 15.71 -20.02 -6.41
CA ASN A 397 15.08 -20.46 -5.17
C ASN A 397 13.58 -20.14 -5.24
N TYR A 398 12.79 -21.05 -5.81
CA TYR A 398 11.37 -20.83 -6.01
C TYR A 398 10.60 -20.61 -4.69
N ALA A 399 11.00 -21.28 -3.61
CA ALA A 399 10.36 -21.11 -2.31
C ALA A 399 10.54 -19.69 -1.75
N GLU A 400 11.74 -19.11 -1.90
CA GLU A 400 12.04 -17.74 -1.48
C GLU A 400 11.23 -16.71 -2.29
N TRP A 401 11.11 -16.91 -3.61
CA TRP A 401 10.27 -16.06 -4.45
C TRP A 401 8.79 -16.12 -4.07
N LEU A 402 8.26 -17.30 -3.73
CA LEU A 402 6.90 -17.43 -3.22
C LEU A 402 6.72 -16.70 -1.89
N ALA A 403 7.70 -16.79 -0.99
CA ALA A 403 7.67 -16.07 0.28
C ALA A 403 7.70 -14.55 0.08
N LEU A 404 8.55 -14.04 -0.81
CA LEU A 404 8.56 -12.63 -1.18
C LEU A 404 7.19 -12.18 -1.71
N ILE A 405 6.62 -12.92 -2.67
CA ILE A 405 5.33 -12.60 -3.29
C ILE A 405 4.21 -12.56 -2.25
N ARG A 406 4.21 -13.49 -1.28
CA ARG A 406 3.23 -13.53 -0.18
C ARG A 406 3.17 -12.21 0.60
N TYR A 407 4.32 -11.59 0.85
CA TYR A 407 4.38 -10.31 1.57
C TYR A 407 4.20 -9.11 0.65
N LEU A 408 4.74 -9.19 -0.58
CA LEU A 408 4.71 -8.12 -1.57
C LEU A 408 3.29 -7.80 -2.03
N ILE A 409 2.47 -8.81 -2.38
CA ILE A 409 1.13 -8.57 -2.96
C ILE A 409 0.28 -7.67 -2.04
N PRO A 410 0.06 -8.00 -0.75
CA PRO A 410 -0.81 -7.15 0.04
C PRO A 410 -0.10 -5.87 0.53
N SER A 411 1.23 -5.77 0.43
CA SER A 411 1.94 -4.48 0.62
C SER A 411 1.74 -3.54 -0.57
N VAL A 412 1.74 -4.06 -1.81
CA VAL A 412 1.39 -3.31 -3.02
C VAL A 412 -0.09 -2.90 -2.98
N LYS A 413 -0.99 -3.80 -2.58
CA LYS A 413 -2.41 -3.45 -2.37
C LYS A 413 -2.55 -2.28 -1.39
N TYR A 414 -1.85 -2.37 -0.26
CA TYR A 414 -1.83 -1.30 0.74
C TYR A 414 -1.33 0.03 0.15
N TRP A 415 -0.22 0.03 -0.60
CA TRP A 415 0.32 1.25 -1.19
C TRP A 415 -0.56 1.88 -2.28
N LEU A 416 -1.29 1.06 -3.05
CA LEU A 416 -2.10 1.53 -4.18
C LEU A 416 -3.53 1.91 -3.79
N PHE A 417 -4.11 1.24 -2.81
CA PHE A 417 -5.55 1.32 -2.54
C PHE A 417 -5.88 1.65 -1.08
N ASP A 418 -5.28 0.95 -0.12
CA ASP A 418 -5.77 1.00 1.27
C ASP A 418 -5.11 2.13 2.11
N ARG A 419 -4.02 2.75 1.63
CA ARG A 419 -3.23 3.71 2.43
C ARG A 419 -4.05 4.90 2.93
N ALA A 420 -4.77 5.58 2.03
CA ALA A 420 -5.52 6.78 2.38
C ALA A 420 -6.67 6.46 3.34
N GLU A 421 -7.41 5.39 3.08
CA GLU A 421 -8.49 4.91 3.96
C GLU A 421 -7.98 4.55 5.35
N LEU A 422 -6.82 3.87 5.46
CA LEU A 422 -6.25 3.49 6.75
C LEU A 422 -5.64 4.67 7.50
N GLU A 423 -5.07 5.65 6.78
CA GLU A 423 -4.61 6.93 7.36
C GLU A 423 -5.81 7.70 7.94
N LEU A 424 -6.92 7.79 7.21
CA LEU A 424 -8.17 8.40 7.68
C LEU A 424 -8.75 7.65 8.88
N LYS A 425 -8.89 6.33 8.80
CA LYS A 425 -9.36 5.50 9.92
C LYS A 425 -8.49 5.64 11.17
N HIS A 426 -7.17 5.76 10.99
CA HIS A 426 -6.26 6.00 12.11
C HIS A 426 -6.49 7.37 12.73
N LEU A 427 -6.61 8.43 11.91
CA LEU A 427 -6.96 9.77 12.37
C LEU A 427 -8.31 9.83 13.08
N GLU A 428 -9.31 9.09 12.59
CA GLU A 428 -10.61 8.92 13.24
C GLU A 428 -10.48 8.16 14.57
N SER A 429 -9.64 7.11 14.62
CA SER A 429 -9.45 6.27 15.82
C SER A 429 -8.63 6.93 16.93
N ILE A 430 -7.85 7.97 16.63
CA ILE A 430 -7.12 8.78 17.62
C ILE A 430 -8.09 9.51 18.58
N ASN A 431 -9.38 9.56 18.23
CA ASN A 431 -10.59 9.86 19.02
C ASN A 431 -10.56 11.13 19.90
N ASP A 432 -11.52 12.01 19.62
CA ASP A 432 -12.14 13.12 20.36
C ASP A 432 -11.39 13.77 21.54
N ASP A 433 -10.85 13.02 22.50
CA ASP A 433 -10.12 13.56 23.66
C ASP A 433 -8.86 14.35 23.24
N ILE A 434 -8.13 13.89 22.23
CA ILE A 434 -6.96 14.62 21.71
C ILE A 434 -7.42 15.88 20.97
N TRP A 435 -8.49 15.79 20.18
CA TRP A 435 -9.08 16.94 19.49
C TRP A 435 -9.63 17.96 20.49
N ASP A 436 -10.29 17.52 21.56
CA ASP A 436 -10.80 18.35 22.65
C ASP A 436 -9.67 19.03 23.41
N GLN A 437 -8.55 18.34 23.65
CA GLN A 437 -7.35 18.94 24.25
C GLN A 437 -6.73 20.00 23.33
N LEU A 438 -6.63 19.72 22.03
CA LEU A 438 -6.13 20.67 21.03
C LEU A 438 -7.02 21.91 20.94
N LEU A 439 -8.35 21.72 20.90
CA LEU A 439 -9.33 22.80 20.91
C LEU A 439 -9.26 23.64 22.20
N GLN A 440 -9.18 22.99 23.37
CA GLN A 440 -9.03 23.70 24.64
C GLN A 440 -7.70 24.49 24.73
N ASN A 441 -6.62 23.97 24.16
CA ASN A 441 -5.33 24.65 24.12
C ASN A 441 -5.38 25.87 23.19
N SER A 442 -6.00 25.72 22.01
CA SER A 442 -6.27 26.82 21.08
C SER A 442 -7.12 27.93 21.73
N ASP A 443 -8.21 27.57 22.41
CA ASP A 443 -9.06 28.50 23.14
C ASP A 443 -8.31 29.26 24.25
N LYS A 444 -7.39 28.60 24.96
CA LYS A 444 -6.55 29.26 25.97
C LYS A 444 -5.57 30.25 25.34
N LEU A 445 -5.02 29.94 24.17
CA LEU A 445 -4.14 30.84 23.42
C LEU A 445 -4.91 32.06 22.89
N LEU A 446 -6.12 31.85 22.35
CA LEU A 446 -7.03 32.91 21.91
C LEU A 446 -7.50 33.80 23.07
N LYS A 447 -7.79 33.23 24.25
CA LYS A 447 -8.10 34.04 25.45
C LYS A 447 -6.91 34.86 25.92
N LYS A 448 -5.69 34.33 25.83
CA LYS A 448 -4.45 35.06 26.13
C LYS A 448 -4.17 36.22 25.17
N SER A 449 -4.64 36.15 23.92
CA SER A 449 -4.46 37.24 22.93
C SER A 449 -5.38 38.45 23.14
N LYS A 450 -6.13 38.51 24.26
CA LYS A 450 -7.04 39.62 24.64
C LYS A 450 -8.12 39.92 23.60
N PHE A 451 -8.69 38.91 22.94
CA PHE A 451 -9.83 39.08 22.04
C PHE A 451 -11.04 39.76 22.73
N GLU A 452 -11.25 39.52 24.02
CA GLU A 452 -12.33 40.13 24.82
C GLU A 452 -12.18 41.64 25.05
N ASN A 453 -11.00 42.21 24.82
CA ASN A 453 -10.73 43.65 24.97
C ASN A 453 -10.57 44.39 23.64
N MET A 454 -10.85 43.75 22.50
CA MET A 454 -10.90 44.47 21.22
C MET A 454 -12.21 45.24 21.11
N GLU A 455 -12.12 46.56 20.92
CA GLU A 455 -13.28 47.41 20.68
C GLU A 455 -14.06 46.91 19.43
N PRO A 456 -15.41 46.93 19.46
CA PRO A 456 -16.21 46.58 18.30
C PRO A 456 -15.95 47.55 17.15
N ILE A 457 -15.38 47.05 16.05
CA ILE A 457 -15.20 47.84 14.83
C ILE A 457 -16.53 47.84 14.07
N ILE A 458 -17.26 48.94 14.16
CA ILE A 458 -18.43 49.21 13.33
C ILE A 458 -17.93 49.68 11.96
N LEU A 459 -18.11 48.87 10.92
CA LEU A 459 -17.82 49.28 9.56
C LEU A 459 -19.04 50.01 9.00
N GLY A 460 -18.96 51.35 8.89
CA GLY A 460 -20.00 52.13 8.20
C GLY A 460 -20.36 53.53 8.73
N GLU A 461 -19.72 54.09 9.75
CA GLU A 461 -19.99 55.49 10.12
C GLU A 461 -19.13 56.48 9.32
N VAL A 462 -19.78 57.20 8.40
CA VAL A 462 -19.27 58.49 7.91
C VAL A 462 -19.37 59.49 9.06
N THR A 463 -18.35 59.58 9.92
CA THR A 463 -18.25 60.69 10.86
C THR A 463 -17.80 61.94 10.14
N SER A 464 -18.75 62.81 9.82
CA SER A 464 -18.51 64.21 9.50
C SER A 464 -17.81 64.88 10.68
N CYS A 465 -16.53 65.19 10.55
CA CYS A 465 -15.84 66.11 11.45
C CYS A 465 -15.01 67.09 10.63
N TYR A 466 -15.63 68.19 10.20
CA TYR A 466 -15.05 69.53 10.21
C TYR A 466 -16.20 70.54 10.15
N ARG A 467 -16.67 70.98 11.34
CA ARG A 467 -17.32 72.28 11.53
C ARG A 467 -16.31 73.23 12.16
N SER A 468 -16.44 74.49 11.75
CA SER A 468 -15.52 75.62 11.86
C SER A 468 -14.97 76.02 13.23
N ALA A 469 -13.85 76.74 13.21
CA ALA A 469 -13.54 77.81 14.15
C ALA A 469 -13.34 79.13 13.36
N ARG A 470 -13.98 80.20 13.86
CA ARG A 470 -14.43 81.46 13.22
C ARG A 470 -13.34 82.50 12.89
N SER A 471 -13.67 83.39 11.93
CA SER A 471 -13.59 84.85 12.10
C SER A 471 -14.47 85.63 11.09
N GLU A 472 -15.26 86.57 11.63
CA GLU A 472 -15.64 87.90 11.10
C GLU A 472 -16.58 88.10 9.87
N ASP A 473 -17.62 88.90 10.16
CA ASP A 473 -18.26 89.98 9.40
C ASP A 473 -19.11 89.82 8.12
N MET A 474 -20.27 90.51 8.23
CA MET A 474 -21.08 91.23 7.24
C MET A 474 -21.86 90.49 6.14
N LEU A 475 -23.17 90.40 6.44
CA LEU A 475 -24.31 90.97 5.67
C LEU A 475 -24.70 90.46 4.28
N ALA A 476 -26.03 90.53 4.11
CA ALA A 476 -26.82 90.62 2.88
C ALA A 476 -27.31 89.31 2.25
N SER A 477 -28.50 88.93 2.72
CA SER A 477 -29.70 88.64 1.90
C SER A 477 -29.53 88.56 0.38
N ALA A 478 -30.03 87.48 -0.21
CA ALA A 478 -31.06 87.52 -1.27
C ALA A 478 -31.24 86.12 -1.89
N THR A 479 -32.29 85.44 -1.47
CA THR A 479 -33.40 84.95 -2.31
C THR A 479 -33.19 84.13 -3.60
N TRP A 480 -34.06 83.10 -3.65
CA TRP A 480 -34.89 82.60 -4.76
C TRP A 480 -34.26 81.67 -5.81
N THR A 481 -34.78 80.42 -5.79
CA THR A 481 -35.24 79.56 -6.91
C THR A 481 -34.44 79.54 -8.22
N ARG A 482 -34.20 78.37 -8.83
CA ARG A 482 -35.18 77.35 -9.19
C ARG A 482 -34.49 76.04 -9.53
#